data_AF-A0A3M1MPL7-F1
#
_entry.id   AF-A0A3M1MPL7-F1
#
_cell.length_a   1.000
_cell.length_b   1.000
_cell.length_c   1.000
_cell.angle_alpha   90.00
_cell.angle_beta   90.00
_cell.angle_gamma   90.00
#
_symmetry.space_group_name_H-M   'P 1'
#
loop_
_entity.id
_entity.type
_entity.pdbx_description
1 polymer ?
#
loop_
_entity_poly.entity_id
_entity_poly.type
_entity_poly.pdbx_seq_one_letter_code
_entity_poly.pdbx_strand_id
1 'polypeptide(L)' 'MPNAREVKLRIRSVKNIAQVTRALQAVSASKVRKAQQAVLRTRPYASKAWQVLQHIALQPGRESLHPLLMERPQIRNT' A
#
# COMPACT_ATOMS: atom_id res chain seq x y z
N MET A 1 -49.02 -10.61 -4.14
CA MET A 1 -48.54 -10.70 -2.74
C MET A 1 -47.25 -11.49 -2.71
N PRO A 2 -46.22 -11.10 -1.95
CA PRO A 2 -44.97 -11.87 -1.89
C PRO A 2 -45.31 -13.27 -1.37
N ASN A 3 -44.91 -14.28 -2.14
CA ASN A 3 -45.15 -15.67 -1.76
C ASN A 3 -44.13 -16.07 -0.69
N ALA A 4 -44.54 -16.74 0.39
CA ALA A 4 -43.63 -17.19 1.47
C ALA A 4 -42.42 -18.01 0.95
N ARG A 5 -42.58 -18.68 -0.20
CA ARG A 5 -41.50 -19.38 -0.90
C ARG A 5 -40.39 -18.43 -1.39
N GLU A 6 -40.76 -17.26 -1.90
CA GLU A 6 -39.83 -16.27 -2.43
C GLU A 6 -38.97 -15.65 -1.32
N VAL A 7 -39.59 -15.38 -0.17
CA VAL A 7 -38.88 -14.92 1.04
C VAL A 7 -37.85 -15.97 1.50
N LYS A 8 -38.22 -17.26 1.54
CA LYS A 8 -37.29 -18.34 1.89
C LYS A 8 -36.11 -18.46 0.90
N LEU A 9 -36.36 -18.28 -0.40
CA LEU A 9 -35.30 -18.28 -1.42
C LEU A 9 -34.34 -17.11 -1.22
N ARG A 10 -34.86 -15.91 -0.94
CA ARG A 10 -34.02 -14.72 -0.71
C ARG A 10 -33.17 -14.85 0.55
N ILE A 11 -33.71 -15.40 1.63
CA ILE A 11 -32.93 -15.70 2.85
C ILE A 11 -31.75 -16.63 2.53
N ARG A 12 -31.99 -17.71 1.76
CA ARG A 12 -30.92 -18.63 1.35
C ARG A 12 -29.86 -17.93 0.50
N SER A 13 -30.28 -17.11 -0.47
CA SER A 13 -29.37 -16.33 -1.32
C SER A 13 -28.47 -15.39 -0.51
N VAL A 14 -29.06 -14.59 0.39
CA VAL A 14 -28.30 -13.67 1.25
C VAL A 14 -27.34 -14.43 2.17
N LYS A 15 -27.75 -15.58 2.72
CA LYS A 15 -26.87 -16.43 3.53
C LYS A 15 -25.66 -16.95 2.73
N ASN A 16 -25.86 -17.34 1.49
CA ASN A 16 -24.77 -17.77 0.61
C ASN A 16 -23.81 -16.61 0.31
N ILE A 17 -24.34 -15.43 -0.02
CA ILE A 17 -23.53 -14.21 -0.25
C ILE A 17 -22.76 -13.82 1.02
N ALA A 18 -23.35 -13.96 2.21
CA ALA A 18 -22.69 -13.71 3.48
C ALA A 18 -21.52 -14.68 3.75
N GLN A 19 -21.63 -15.94 3.32
CA GLN A 19 -20.52 -16.90 3.41
C GLN A 19 -19.37 -16.55 2.45
N VAL A 20 -19.69 -16.18 1.21
CA VAL A 20 -18.70 -15.75 0.20
C VAL A 20 -17.94 -14.50 0.67
N THR A 21 -18.66 -13.50 1.17
CA THR A 21 -18.04 -12.26 1.68
C THR A 21 -17.19 -12.51 2.92
N ARG A 22 -17.58 -13.43 3.81
CA ARG A 22 -16.75 -13.85 4.95
C ARG A 22 -15.46 -14.53 4.50
N ALA A 23 -15.52 -15.39 3.47
CA ALA A 23 -14.31 -15.97 2.88
C ALA A 23 -13.41 -14.90 2.25
N LEU A 24 -13.99 -13.96 1.50
CA LEU A 24 -13.25 -12.82 0.91
C LEU A 24 -12.61 -11.94 1.98
N GLN A 25 -13.24 -11.73 3.13
CA GLN A 25 -12.66 -11.00 4.25
C GLN A 25 -11.36 -11.66 4.73
N ALA A 26 -11.36 -12.99 4.89
CA ALA A 26 -10.17 -13.75 5.28
C ALA A 26 -9.06 -13.67 4.20
N VAL A 27 -9.43 -13.75 2.92
CA VAL A 27 -8.50 -13.58 1.78
C VAL A 27 -7.87 -12.18 1.81
N SER A 28 -8.67 -11.14 2.00
CA SER A 28 -8.20 -9.76 2.07
C SER A 28 -7.28 -9.52 3.27
N ALA A 29 -7.61 -10.08 4.44
CA ALA A 29 -6.74 -10.02 5.61
C ALA A 29 -5.37 -10.69 5.33
N SER A 30 -5.37 -11.84 4.65
CA SER A 30 -4.14 -12.51 4.22
C SER A 30 -3.31 -11.65 3.26
N LYS A 31 -3.95 -10.97 2.29
CA LYS A 31 -3.27 -10.04 1.37
C LYS A 31 -2.64 -8.86 2.12
N VAL A 32 -3.34 -8.25 3.07
CA VAL A 32 -2.79 -7.16 3.90
C VAL A 32 -1.58 -7.64 4.68
N ARG A 33 -1.67 -8.82 5.32
CA ARG A 33 -0.54 -9.41 6.06
C ARG A 33 0.66 -9.65 5.16
N LYS A 34 0.46 -10.18 3.95
CA LYS A 34 1.52 -10.38 2.95
C LYS A 34 2.18 -9.06 2.54
N ALA A 35 1.39 -8.01 2.31
CA ALA A 35 1.89 -6.68 1.97
C ALA A 35 2.71 -6.08 3.12
N GLN A 36 2.23 -6.17 4.36
CA GLN A 36 2.97 -5.73 5.54
C GLN A 36 4.30 -6.46 5.68
N GLN A 37 4.32 -7.78 5.49
CA GLN A 37 5.57 -8.56 5.51
C GLN A 37 6.53 -8.18 4.39
N ALA A 38 6.03 -7.82 3.19
CA ALA A 38 6.87 -7.32 2.12
C ALA A 38 7.53 -5.99 2.51
N VAL A 39 6.77 -5.04 3.07
CA VAL A 39 7.29 -3.77 3.57
C VAL A 39 8.33 -3.98 4.66
N LEU A 40 8.03 -4.81 5.67
CA LEU A 40 8.97 -5.07 6.77
C LEU A 40 10.29 -5.66 6.28
N ARG A 41 10.24 -6.56 5.27
CA ARG A 41 11.44 -7.15 4.66
C ARG A 41 12.29 -6.12 3.91
N THR A 42 11.69 -5.08 3.33
CA THR A 42 12.45 -4.04 2.61
C THR A 42 13.00 -2.94 3.51
N ARG A 43 12.50 -2.79 4.75
CA ARG A 43 12.93 -1.73 5.68
C ARG A 43 14.45 -1.64 5.91
N PRO A 44 15.19 -2.75 6.12
CA PRO A 44 16.64 -2.67 6.35
C PRO A 44 17.39 -2.06 5.16
N TYR A 45 17.02 -2.45 3.94
CA TYR A 45 17.58 -1.89 2.71
C TYR A 45 17.28 -0.40 2.60
N ALA A 46 16.00 0.00 2.77
CA ALA A 46 15.61 1.41 2.69
C ALA A 46 16.34 2.27 3.72
N SER A 47 16.50 1.77 4.96
CA SER A 47 17.24 2.48 6.01
C SER A 47 18.71 2.68 5.65
N LYS A 48 19.38 1.66 5.14
CA LYS A 48 20.79 1.75 4.74
C LYS A 48 21.00 2.60 3.50
N ALA A 49 20.16 2.46 2.50
CA ALA A 49 20.18 3.32 1.32
C ALA A 49 20.00 4.80 1.70
N TRP A 50 19.09 5.10 2.62
CA TRP A 50 18.88 6.46 3.12
C TRP A 50 20.09 7.02 3.88
N GLN A 51 20.79 6.20 4.67
CA GLN A 51 22.05 6.61 5.32
C GLN A 51 23.12 6.96 4.29
N VAL A 52 23.30 6.11 3.27
CA VAL A 52 24.26 6.36 2.18
C VAL A 52 23.93 7.64 1.42
N LEU A 53 22.65 7.84 1.06
CA LEU A 53 22.21 9.05 0.37
C LEU A 53 22.47 10.32 1.20
N GLN A 54 22.23 10.29 2.50
CA GLN A 54 22.56 11.41 3.39
C GLN A 54 24.07 11.68 3.42
N HIS A 55 24.89 10.64 3.52
CA HIS A 55 26.35 10.80 3.53
C HIS A 55 26.84 11.45 2.22
N ILE A 56 26.32 11.00 1.08
CA ILE A 56 26.66 11.57 -0.24
C ILE A 56 26.20 13.03 -0.33
N ALA A 57 24.99 13.34 0.12
CA ALA A 57 24.44 14.71 0.08
C ALA A 57 25.22 15.69 0.98
N LEU A 58 25.83 15.22 2.07
CA LEU A 58 26.57 16.03 3.03
C LEU A 58 28.08 16.13 2.71
N GLN A 59 28.59 15.42 1.70
CA GLN A 59 30.01 15.38 1.41
C GLN A 59 30.52 16.74 0.87
N PRO A 60 31.60 17.30 1.43
CA PRO A 60 32.18 18.57 0.97
C PRO A 60 32.87 18.41 -0.40
N GLY A 61 32.78 19.44 -1.26
CA GLY A 61 33.30 19.41 -2.64
C GLY A 61 32.21 19.67 -3.70
N ARG A 62 31.49 20.79 -3.56
CA ARG A 62 30.24 21.11 -4.28
C ARG A 62 30.39 21.50 -5.76
N GLU A 63 31.58 21.37 -6.34
CA GLU A 63 31.84 21.86 -7.70
C GLU A 63 31.13 21.03 -8.79
N SER A 64 30.67 19.81 -8.47
CA SER A 64 29.88 18.97 -9.36
C SER A 64 28.91 18.08 -8.57
N LEU A 65 27.85 18.67 -8.00
CA LEU A 65 26.77 17.86 -7.42
C LEU A 65 25.95 17.20 -8.54
N HIS A 66 25.52 15.96 -8.34
CA HIS A 66 24.60 15.30 -9.27
C HIS A 66 23.30 16.13 -9.41
N PRO A 67 22.68 16.27 -10.60
CA PRO A 67 21.48 17.09 -10.80
C PRO A 67 20.26 16.74 -9.91
N LEU A 68 20.22 15.53 -9.35
CA LEU A 68 19.19 15.11 -8.38
C LEU A 68 19.44 15.60 -6.94
N LEU A 69 20.64 16.08 -6.64
CA LEU A 69 21.04 16.62 -5.34
C LEU A 69 21.03 18.15 -5.31
N MET A 70 20.77 18.80 -6.45
CA MET A 70 20.65 20.25 -6.55
C MET A 70 19.25 20.71 -6.12
N GLU A 71 19.19 21.85 -5.43
CA GLU A 71 17.92 22.52 -5.17
C GLU A 71 17.32 22.99 -6.50
N ARG A 72 16.06 22.62 -6.76
CA ARG A 72 15.36 23.03 -7.96
C ARG A 72 14.59 24.32 -7.71
N PRO A 73 14.55 25.25 -8.67
CA PRO A 73 13.75 26.46 -8.53
C PRO A 73 12.27 26.10 -8.35
N GLN A 74 11.63 26.75 -7.37
CA GLN A 74 10.20 26.60 -7.08
C GLN A 74 9.37 27.18 -8.23
N ILE A 75 8.70 26.33 -9.00
CA ILE A 75 7.77 26.78 -10.04
C ILE A 75 6.46 27.19 -9.35
N ARG A 76 6.30 28.48 -9.09
CA ARG A 76 5.00 29.05 -8.66
C ARG A 76 4.10 29.16 -9.87
N ASN A 77 3.24 28.15 -10.07
CA ASN A 77 2.13 28.29 -11.00
C ASN A 77 1.13 29.28 -10.39
N THR A 78 0.97 30.44 -11.02
CA THR A 78 -0.18 31.33 -10.82
C THR A 78 -1.32 30.85 -11.70
#